data_AF-A0A835U775-F1
#
_entry.id   AF-A0A835U775-F1
#
_cell.length_a   1.000
_cell.length_b   1.000
_cell.length_c   1.000
_cell.angle_alpha   90.00
_cell.angle_beta   90.00
_cell.angle_gamma   90.00
#
_symmetry.space_group_name_H-M   'P 1'
#
loop_
_entity.id
_entity.type
_entity.pdbx_description
1 polymer ?
#
loop_
_entity_poly.entity_id
_entity_poly.type
_entity_poly.pdbx_seq_one_letter_code
_entity_poly.pdbx_strand_id
1 'polypeptide(L)'
;MSTILLGRLRINHHRPADSATSQTLPRNRRICLSTASASPSCGLRRTANYQPTIWEDEYIQSLPSSLLRKKYFSRREELKEDVRLLIGLREEDLVEQLELVDSLRQLGVDYHFRLEIEGFLSSLVGSLTGRVSDEGGDDLHSTALLFRLLREYGIGDSQPRLKLKRAILRNQSSVT
;
A
#
# COMPACT_ATOMS: atom_id res chain seq x y z
N MET A 1 -1.14 35.78 -19.43
CA MET A 1 -2.05 34.80 -20.06
C MET A 1 -1.18 33.80 -20.84
N SER A 2 -0.71 32.72 -20.20
CA SER A 2 0.18 31.73 -20.84
C SER A 2 -0.50 30.36 -20.84
N THR A 3 -0.78 29.84 -22.03
CA THR A 3 -1.34 28.51 -22.27
C THR A 3 -0.21 27.49 -22.44
N ILE A 4 -0.24 26.40 -21.68
CA ILE A 4 0.71 25.28 -21.81
C ILE A 4 0.12 24.25 -22.79
N LEU A 5 0.87 23.97 -23.86
CA LEU A 5 0.61 22.92 -24.84
C LEU A 5 0.85 21.54 -24.20
N LEU A 6 -0.20 20.72 -24.09
CA LEU A 6 -0.11 19.30 -23.79
C LEU A 6 0.47 18.54 -25.00
N GLY A 7 1.78 18.38 -25.02
CA GLY A 7 2.47 17.46 -25.93
C GLY A 7 2.22 16.01 -25.52
N ARG A 8 1.47 15.28 -26.34
CA ARG A 8 1.29 13.83 -26.21
C ARG A 8 2.64 13.12 -26.35
N LEU A 9 3.08 12.41 -25.31
CA LEU A 9 4.19 11.45 -25.41
C LEU A 9 3.76 10.30 -26.34
N ARG A 10 4.36 10.28 -27.53
CA ARG A 10 4.24 9.20 -28.50
C ARG A 10 5.23 8.11 -28.09
N ILE A 11 4.72 7.01 -27.53
CA ILE A 11 5.50 5.80 -27.27
C ILE A 11 5.86 5.21 -28.63
N ASN A 12 7.11 5.41 -29.06
CA ASN A 12 7.64 4.81 -30.27
C ASN A 12 7.86 3.31 -30.01
N HIS A 13 6.99 2.46 -30.56
CA HIS A 13 7.30 1.04 -30.71
C HIS A 13 8.32 0.88 -31.83
N HIS A 14 9.57 0.59 -31.44
CA HIS A 14 10.64 0.28 -32.36
C HIS A 14 10.36 -1.09 -32.99
N ARG A 15 9.86 -1.10 -34.23
CA ARG A 15 9.75 -2.29 -35.08
C ARG A 15 11.15 -2.67 -35.57
N PRO A 16 11.73 -3.83 -35.19
CA PRO A 16 12.99 -4.25 -35.78
C PRO A 16 12.71 -4.76 -37.21
N ALA A 17 13.55 -4.32 -38.13
CA ALA A 17 13.59 -4.80 -39.50
C ALA A 17 14.25 -6.18 -39.56
N ASP A 18 13.74 -7.03 -40.46
CA ASP A 18 14.24 -8.36 -40.74
C ASP A 18 15.64 -8.29 -41.37
N SER A 19 16.63 -8.88 -40.71
CA SER A 19 17.85 -9.33 -41.36
C SER A 19 18.28 -10.68 -40.78
N ALA A 20 18.35 -11.65 -41.69
CA ALA A 20 18.58 -13.05 -41.40
C ALA A 20 20.04 -13.35 -41.01
N THR A 21 20.18 -14.49 -40.33
CA THR A 21 21.36 -15.37 -40.25
C THR A 21 22.42 -15.00 -39.21
N SER A 22 22.34 -15.68 -38.06
CA SER A 22 23.47 -16.43 -37.48
C SER A 22 22.95 -17.49 -36.51
N GLN A 23 23.39 -18.72 -36.75
CA GLN A 23 23.04 -19.92 -36.01
C GLN A 23 23.57 -19.83 -34.57
N THR A 24 22.70 -19.98 -33.58
CA THR A 24 23.11 -20.26 -32.20
C THR A 24 22.34 -21.47 -31.66
N LEU A 25 23.11 -22.33 -30.99
CA LEU A 25 22.84 -23.73 -30.65
C LEU A 25 21.49 -23.94 -29.91
N PRO A 26 20.76 -25.03 -30.18
CA PRO A 26 19.57 -25.34 -29.41
C PRO A 26 19.96 -25.74 -27.99
N ARG A 27 19.56 -24.89 -27.03
CA ARG A 27 19.63 -25.17 -25.60
C ARG A 27 18.75 -26.39 -25.32
N ASN A 28 19.39 -27.43 -24.82
CA ASN A 28 18.89 -28.78 -24.62
C ASN A 28 17.61 -28.81 -23.75
N ARG A 29 16.43 -28.70 -24.38
CA ARG A 29 15.14 -29.01 -23.75
C ARG A 29 15.00 -30.53 -23.73
N ARG A 30 15.26 -31.16 -22.58
CA ARG A 30 14.92 -32.57 -22.35
C ARG A 30 13.39 -32.70 -22.44
N ILE A 31 12.89 -33.11 -23.60
CA ILE A 31 11.52 -33.55 -23.75
C ILE A 31 11.50 -35.03 -23.37
N CYS A 32 10.94 -35.35 -22.19
CA CYS A 32 10.69 -36.73 -21.82
C CYS A 32 9.53 -37.27 -22.65
N LEU A 33 9.80 -37.94 -23.77
CA LEU A 33 8.81 -38.75 -24.46
C LEU A 33 8.77 -40.13 -23.81
N SER A 34 7.71 -40.40 -23.04
CA SER A 34 7.36 -41.75 -22.62
C SER A 34 6.36 -42.33 -23.62
N THR A 35 6.79 -43.30 -24.43
CA THR A 35 5.90 -44.08 -25.28
C THR A 35 5.23 -45.17 -24.46
N ALA A 36 4.01 -44.91 -23.98
CA ALA A 36 3.13 -45.94 -23.44
C ALA A 36 2.06 -46.31 -24.49
N SER A 37 1.91 -47.61 -24.76
CA SER A 37 0.97 -48.15 -25.74
C SER A 37 -0.47 -47.81 -25.36
N ALA A 38 -1.22 -47.21 -26.29
CA ALA A 38 -2.55 -46.67 -26.06
C ALA A 38 -3.62 -47.76 -25.98
N SER A 39 -4.44 -47.71 -24.94
CA SER A 39 -5.85 -48.15 -24.99
C SER A 39 -6.73 -46.92 -25.28
N PRO A 40 -7.69 -46.99 -26.21
CA PRO A 40 -8.38 -45.82 -26.73
C PRO A 40 -9.62 -45.49 -25.89
N SER A 41 -9.42 -44.95 -24.70
CA SER A 41 -10.44 -44.13 -24.02
C SER A 41 -9.79 -43.17 -23.04
N CYS A 42 -8.80 -42.42 -23.51
CA CYS A 42 -8.22 -41.33 -22.74
C CYS A 42 -8.78 -40.02 -23.33
N GLY A 43 -9.78 -39.45 -22.66
CA GLY A 43 -10.35 -38.17 -23.06
C GLY A 43 -9.25 -37.14 -23.23
N LEU A 44 -9.09 -36.62 -24.45
CA LEU A 44 -8.14 -35.56 -24.77
C LEU A 44 -8.25 -34.45 -23.73
N ARG A 45 -7.14 -34.18 -23.04
CA ARG A 45 -7.08 -33.09 -22.05
C ARG A 45 -7.35 -31.77 -22.77
N ARG A 46 -8.42 -31.08 -22.38
CA ARG A 46 -8.75 -29.75 -22.90
C ARG A 46 -7.63 -28.77 -22.52
N THR A 47 -7.16 -27.99 -23.49
CA THR A 47 -6.25 -26.86 -23.25
C THR A 47 -7.06 -25.64 -22.88
N ALA A 48 -6.60 -24.87 -21.90
CA ALA A 48 -7.27 -23.65 -21.46
C ALA A 48 -6.91 -22.41 -22.31
N ASN A 49 -5.99 -22.56 -23.27
CA ASN A 49 -5.52 -21.50 -24.18
C ASN A 49 -5.13 -20.20 -23.45
N TYR A 50 -4.42 -20.33 -22.32
CA TYR A 50 -3.89 -19.17 -21.60
C TYR A 50 -2.85 -18.43 -22.46
N GLN A 51 -2.88 -17.11 -22.37
CA GLN A 51 -1.88 -16.27 -22.99
C GLN A 51 -0.55 -16.37 -22.24
N PRO A 52 0.59 -16.22 -22.95
CA PRO A 52 1.90 -16.19 -22.31
C PRO A 52 2.06 -14.98 -21.38
N THR A 53 3.09 -15.02 -20.54
CA THR A 53 3.40 -13.92 -19.61
C THR A 53 3.76 -12.66 -20.39
N ILE A 54 3.30 -11.50 -19.89
CA ILE A 54 3.64 -10.17 -20.46
C ILE A 54 5.14 -9.88 -20.29
N TRP A 55 5.77 -10.49 -19.27
CA TRP A 55 7.16 -10.32 -18.95
C TRP A 55 7.98 -11.53 -19.38
N GLU A 56 9.02 -11.29 -20.16
CA GLU A 56 10.02 -12.28 -20.53
C GLU A 56 11.06 -12.44 -19.40
N ASP A 57 11.60 -13.65 -19.25
CA ASP A 57 12.59 -13.97 -18.21
C ASP A 57 13.86 -13.11 -18.35
N GLU A 58 14.33 -12.91 -19.59
CA GLU A 58 15.49 -12.05 -19.88
C GLU A 58 15.25 -10.60 -19.46
N TYR A 59 14.03 -10.09 -19.69
CA TYR A 59 13.64 -8.76 -19.25
C TYR A 59 13.66 -8.65 -17.73
N ILE A 60 13.05 -9.61 -17.02
CA ILE A 60 13.04 -9.63 -15.55
C ILE A 60 14.47 -9.67 -14.98
N GLN A 61 15.35 -10.49 -15.57
CA GLN A 61 16.75 -10.60 -15.16
C GLN A 61 17.57 -9.34 -15.44
N SER A 62 17.18 -8.56 -16.46
CA SER A 62 17.85 -7.29 -16.80
C SER A 62 17.49 -6.13 -15.85
N LEU A 63 16.49 -6.28 -14.99
CA LEU A 63 16.01 -5.19 -14.13
C LEU A 63 17.10 -4.73 -13.15
N PRO A 64 17.33 -3.41 -13.02
CA PRO A 64 18.35 -2.87 -12.14
C PRO A 64 17.95 -3.06 -10.67
N SER A 65 18.71 -3.87 -9.93
CA SER A 65 18.32 -4.30 -8.58
C SER A 65 18.50 -3.25 -7.47
N SER A 66 19.45 -2.32 -7.59
CA SER A 66 19.87 -1.53 -6.42
C SER A 66 20.53 -0.17 -6.66
N LEU A 67 20.96 0.13 -7.89
CA LEU A 67 21.75 1.34 -8.16
C LEU A 67 20.94 2.63 -7.97
N LEU A 68 19.66 2.62 -8.36
CA LEU A 68 18.79 3.79 -8.21
C LEU A 68 18.51 4.13 -6.74
N ARG A 69 18.47 3.13 -5.85
CA ARG A 69 18.19 3.32 -4.41
C ARG A 69 19.32 4.07 -3.69
N LYS A 70 20.57 3.93 -4.14
CA LYS A 70 21.73 4.62 -3.55
C LYS A 70 21.80 6.09 -3.95
N LYS A 71 21.46 6.42 -5.21
CA LYS A 71 21.53 7.79 -5.75
C LYS A 71 20.68 8.79 -4.96
N TYR A 72 19.52 8.35 -4.48
CA TYR A 72 18.55 9.21 -3.79
C TYR A 72 18.47 8.95 -2.28
N PHE A 73 19.46 8.26 -1.71
CA PHE A 73 19.44 7.90 -0.28
C PHE A 73 19.39 9.15 0.61
N SER A 74 20.33 10.08 0.44
CA SER A 74 20.43 11.28 1.30
C SER A 74 19.18 12.14 1.22
N ARG A 75 18.68 12.41 0.00
CA ARG A 75 17.46 13.21 -0.20
C ARG A 75 16.23 12.53 0.39
N ARG A 76 16.14 11.20 0.34
CA ARG A 76 15.03 10.45 0.94
C ARG A 76 15.05 10.57 2.47
N GLU A 77 16.21 10.46 3.10
CA GLU A 77 16.30 10.59 4.56
C GLU A 77 16.01 12.02 5.02
N GLU A 78 16.50 13.04 4.29
CA GLU A 78 16.15 14.45 4.56
C GLU A 78 14.63 14.66 4.54
N LEU A 79 13.97 14.24 3.45
CA LEU A 79 12.53 14.40 3.30
C LEU A 79 11.73 13.61 4.36
N LYS A 80 12.30 12.50 4.83
CA LYS A 80 11.69 11.71 5.89
C LYS A 80 11.72 12.46 7.23
N GLU A 81 12.82 13.12 7.57
CA GLU A 81 12.86 13.94 8.78
C GLU A 81 11.93 15.16 8.67
N ASP A 82 11.85 15.79 7.50
CA ASP A 82 10.91 16.91 7.27
C ASP A 82 9.45 16.49 7.53
N VAL A 83 9.04 15.34 6.99
CA VAL A 83 7.68 14.80 7.20
C VAL A 83 7.43 14.43 8.66
N ARG A 84 8.43 13.90 9.38
CA ARG A 84 8.30 13.63 10.82
C ARG A 84 8.02 14.89 11.61
N LEU A 85 8.69 15.99 11.28
CA LEU A 85 8.48 17.28 11.92
C LEU A 85 7.06 17.79 11.65
N LEU A 86 6.58 17.72 10.40
CA LEU A 86 5.22 18.10 10.01
C LEU A 86 4.14 17.33 10.81
N ILE A 87 4.31 16.02 11.00
CA ILE A 87 3.37 15.21 11.81
C ILE A 87 3.38 15.63 13.30
N GLY A 88 4.54 16.08 13.81
CA GLY A 88 4.72 16.39 15.24
C GLY A 88 4.51 17.85 15.63
N LEU A 89 4.36 18.76 14.67
CA LEU A 89 4.26 20.21 14.89
C LEU A 89 2.93 20.56 15.56
N ARG A 90 2.97 21.01 16.82
CA ARG A 90 1.75 21.38 17.57
C ARG A 90 1.11 22.70 17.14
N GLU A 91 1.81 23.49 16.32
CA GLU A 91 1.41 24.84 15.90
C GLU A 91 0.65 24.84 14.55
N GLU A 92 0.59 23.70 13.84
CA GLU A 92 -0.14 23.57 12.58
C GLU A 92 -1.65 23.33 12.77
N ASP A 93 -2.44 23.64 11.75
CA ASP A 93 -3.87 23.37 11.75
C ASP A 93 -4.11 21.84 11.79
N LEU A 94 -4.97 21.42 12.71
CA LEU A 94 -5.30 20.01 12.92
C LEU A 94 -5.80 19.35 11.63
N VAL A 95 -6.58 20.10 10.83
CA VAL A 95 -7.13 19.60 9.56
C VAL A 95 -6.01 19.30 8.57
N GLU A 96 -5.05 20.21 8.42
CA GLU A 96 -3.90 20.03 7.52
C GLU A 96 -3.03 18.84 7.94
N GLN A 97 -2.82 18.64 9.25
CA GLN A 97 -2.07 17.49 9.74
C GLN A 97 -2.80 16.16 9.50
N LEU A 98 -4.12 16.14 9.65
CA LEU A 98 -4.93 14.97 9.35
C LEU A 98 -4.92 14.66 7.84
N GLU A 99 -4.98 15.68 6.98
CA GLU A 99 -4.84 15.54 5.53
C GLU A 99 -3.44 15.08 5.11
N LEU A 100 -2.38 15.52 5.81
CA LEU A 100 -1.02 15.03 5.62
C LEU A 100 -0.94 13.54 5.90
N VAL A 101 -1.46 13.08 7.05
CA VAL A 101 -1.48 11.64 7.38
C VAL A 101 -2.25 10.84 6.33
N ASP A 102 -3.39 11.36 5.89
CA ASP A 102 -4.16 10.69 4.84
C ASP A 102 -3.40 10.60 3.50
N SER A 103 -2.69 11.67 3.14
CA SER A 103 -1.86 11.71 1.94
C SER A 103 -0.72 10.71 2.01
N LEU A 104 -0.04 10.59 3.15
CA LEU A 104 1.03 9.60 3.37
C LEU A 104 0.53 8.16 3.19
N ARG A 105 -0.68 7.88 3.69
CA ARG A 105 -1.34 6.59 3.53
C ARG A 105 -1.69 6.32 2.07
N GLN A 106 -2.30 7.29 1.37
CA GLN A 106 -2.64 7.14 -0.05
C GLN A 106 -1.41 6.94 -0.95
N LEU A 107 -0.27 7.53 -0.56
CA LEU A 107 1.03 7.32 -1.20
C LEU A 107 1.70 5.98 -0.84
N GLY A 108 1.21 5.28 0.19
CA GLY A 108 1.78 4.01 0.66
C GLY A 108 3.16 4.16 1.31
N VAL A 109 3.45 5.33 1.91
CA VAL A 109 4.73 5.63 2.58
C VAL A 109 4.59 5.83 4.09
N ASP A 110 3.36 5.76 4.61
CA ASP A 110 3.01 5.90 6.02
C ASP A 110 3.73 4.90 6.95
N TYR A 111 4.14 3.74 6.44
CA TYR A 111 4.92 2.75 7.18
C TYR A 111 6.26 3.29 7.71
N HIS A 112 6.79 4.37 7.15
CA HIS A 112 7.99 5.05 7.64
C HIS A 112 7.76 5.92 8.89
N PHE A 113 6.49 6.25 9.17
CA PHE A 113 6.07 7.24 10.16
C PHE A 113 5.06 6.66 11.18
N ARG A 114 4.99 5.34 11.27
CA ARG A 114 3.94 4.65 12.03
C ARG A 114 3.85 5.13 13.49
N LEU A 115 5.00 5.32 14.14
CA LEU A 115 5.04 5.71 15.56
C LEU A 115 4.61 7.17 15.74
N GLU A 116 5.02 8.03 14.83
CA GLU A 116 4.71 9.45 14.79
C GLU A 116 3.20 9.65 14.58
N ILE A 117 2.62 8.91 13.62
CA ILE A 117 1.18 8.93 13.34
C ILE A 117 0.37 8.37 14.51
N GLU A 118 0.76 7.22 15.08
CA GLU A 118 0.08 6.63 16.23
C GLU A 118 0.11 7.56 17.45
N GLY A 119 1.25 8.23 17.70
CA GLY A 119 1.41 9.21 18.76
C GLY A 119 0.55 10.46 18.57
N PHE A 120 0.53 11.01 17.36
CA PHE A 120 -0.31 12.15 16.99
C PHE A 120 -1.81 11.84 17.20
N LEU A 121 -2.29 10.74 16.61
CA LEU A 121 -3.69 10.33 16.71
C LEU A 121 -4.10 10.02 18.17
N SER A 122 -3.21 9.39 18.95
CA SER A 122 -3.48 9.10 20.37
C SER A 122 -3.56 10.37 21.21
N SER A 123 -2.68 11.34 20.96
CA SER A 123 -2.71 12.66 21.62
C SER A 123 -4.03 13.38 21.33
N LEU A 124 -4.52 13.28 20.10
CA LEU A 124 -5.77 13.90 19.69
C LEU A 124 -6.99 13.31 20.40
N VAL A 125 -7.05 11.97 20.53
CA VAL A 125 -8.10 11.30 21.33
C VAL A 125 -8.06 11.73 22.79
N GLY A 126 -6.85 11.85 23.37
CA GLY A 126 -6.68 12.36 24.73
C GLY A 126 -7.19 13.80 24.91
N SER A 127 -6.93 14.67 23.93
CA SER A 127 -7.43 16.04 23.91
C SER A 127 -8.96 16.11 23.81
N LEU A 128 -9.55 15.34 22.88
CA LEU A 128 -11.00 15.30 22.65
C LEU A 128 -11.78 14.75 23.86
N THR A 129 -11.24 13.74 24.54
CA THR A 129 -11.86 13.20 25.77
C THR A 129 -11.80 14.15 26.97
N GLY A 130 -10.88 15.13 26.95
CA GLY A 130 -10.82 16.22 27.94
C GLY A 130 -11.73 17.42 27.61
N ARG A 131 -12.14 17.59 26.35
CA ARG A 131 -12.92 18.73 25.84
C ARG A 131 -14.40 18.39 25.59
N VAL A 132 -15.02 17.57 26.46
CA VAL A 132 -16.41 17.10 26.30
C VAL A 132 -17.47 18.22 26.36
N SER A 133 -17.09 19.48 26.59
CA SER A 133 -18.02 20.60 26.55
C SER A 133 -17.36 21.79 25.87
N ASP A 134 -18.12 22.43 24.98
CA ASP A 134 -17.75 23.64 24.23
C ASP A 134 -16.63 23.40 23.19
N GLU A 135 -16.86 23.51 21.88
CA GLU A 135 -17.49 24.63 21.19
C GLU A 135 -18.04 24.15 19.84
N GLY A 136 -19.21 24.66 19.46
CA GLY A 136 -19.88 24.33 18.21
C GLY A 136 -19.07 24.81 17.01
N GLY A 137 -18.44 23.87 16.30
CA GLY A 137 -17.70 24.15 15.07
C GLY A 137 -17.01 22.94 14.47
N ASP A 138 -17.41 21.71 14.80
CA ASP A 138 -16.81 20.51 14.22
C ASP A 138 -17.19 20.41 12.75
N ASP A 139 -16.21 20.66 11.87
CA ASP A 139 -16.33 20.40 10.46
C ASP A 139 -16.52 18.88 10.24
N LEU A 140 -17.58 18.54 9.50
CA LEU A 140 -17.94 17.16 9.19
C LEU A 140 -16.77 16.45 8.49
N HIS A 141 -16.02 17.16 7.64
CA HIS A 141 -14.91 16.60 6.90
C HIS A 141 -13.79 16.14 7.84
N SER A 142 -13.30 17.03 8.69
CA SER A 142 -12.23 16.74 9.66
C SER A 142 -12.62 15.68 10.69
N THR A 143 -13.86 15.67 11.17
CA THR A 143 -14.35 14.62 12.09
C THR A 143 -14.44 13.26 11.41
N ALA A 144 -14.97 13.19 10.18
CA ALA A 144 -15.04 11.95 9.42
C ALA A 144 -13.65 11.42 9.08
N LEU A 145 -12.71 12.31 8.75
CA LEU A 145 -11.34 11.96 8.42
C LEU A 145 -10.60 11.41 9.64
N LEU A 146 -10.71 12.08 10.79
CA LEU A 146 -10.18 11.58 12.06
C LEU A 146 -10.73 10.19 12.41
N PHE A 147 -12.05 10.03 12.35
CA PHE A 147 -12.69 8.75 12.67
C PHE A 147 -12.18 7.60 11.78
N ARG A 148 -12.01 7.87 10.49
CA ARG A 148 -11.47 6.91 9.53
C ARG A 148 -10.03 6.53 9.87
N LEU A 149 -9.17 7.52 10.17
CA LEU A 149 -7.78 7.27 10.53
C LEU A 149 -7.66 6.48 11.84
N LEU A 150 -8.41 6.84 12.87
CA LEU A 150 -8.40 6.11 14.16
C LEU A 150 -8.72 4.62 13.98
N ARG A 151 -9.74 4.30 13.17
CA ARG A 151 -10.11 2.91 12.88
C ARG A 151 -9.04 2.15 12.11
N GLU A 152 -8.39 2.80 11.17
CA GLU A 152 -7.32 2.15 10.41
C GLU A 152 -6.12 1.83 11.29
N TYR A 153 -5.66 2.79 12.08
CA TYR A 153 -4.51 2.62 12.95
C TYR A 153 -4.84 1.81 14.22
N GLY A 154 -6.09 1.34 14.38
CA GLY A 154 -6.54 0.53 15.50
C GLY A 154 -6.61 1.29 16.84
N ILE A 155 -6.63 2.61 16.77
CA ILE A 155 -6.64 3.50 17.93
C ILE A 155 -8.09 3.70 18.33
N GLY A 156 -8.47 3.22 19.52
CA GLY A 156 -9.86 3.30 19.99
C GLY A 156 -10.67 2.02 19.84
N ASP A 157 -10.06 0.89 19.44
CA ASP A 157 -10.64 -0.44 19.61
C ASP A 157 -10.61 -0.95 21.07
N SER A 158 -10.61 -0.02 22.03
CA SER A 158 -11.36 -0.21 23.27
C SER A 158 -12.85 -0.31 22.92
N GLN A 159 -13.24 -1.46 22.38
CA GLN A 159 -14.62 -1.90 22.24
C GLN A 159 -15.42 -1.53 23.51
N PRO A 160 -16.45 -0.67 23.45
CA PRO A 160 -17.43 -0.61 24.55
C PRO A 160 -18.11 -1.96 24.76
N ARG A 161 -18.04 -2.87 23.76
CA ARG A 161 -18.58 -4.23 23.77
C ARG A 161 -17.94 -5.21 24.77
N LEU A 162 -16.78 -4.92 25.37
CA LEU A 162 -16.12 -5.86 26.30
C LEU A 162 -16.26 -5.48 27.78
N LYS A 163 -16.84 -4.32 28.11
CA LYS A 163 -17.15 -3.99 29.51
C LYS A 163 -18.41 -4.71 30.02
N LEU A 164 -19.32 -5.14 29.12
CA LEU A 164 -20.56 -5.81 29.51
C LEU A 164 -20.36 -7.23 30.06
N LYS A 165 -19.38 -7.99 29.52
CA LYS A 165 -19.09 -9.35 30.03
C LYS A 165 -18.50 -9.33 31.46
N ARG A 166 -17.81 -8.24 31.82
CA ARG A 166 -17.16 -8.08 33.13
C ARG A 166 -18.13 -7.64 34.23
N ALA A 167 -19.18 -6.90 33.88
CA ALA A 167 -20.23 -6.49 34.81
C ALA A 167 -21.22 -7.63 35.12
N ILE A 168 -21.53 -8.48 34.13
CA ILE A 168 -22.46 -9.60 34.30
C ILE A 168 -21.87 -10.69 35.22
N LEU A 169 -20.57 -10.98 35.13
CA LEU A 169 -19.90 -11.96 36.00
C LEU A 169 -19.71 -11.47 37.45
N ARG A 170 -19.78 -10.16 37.72
CA ARG A 170 -19.60 -9.61 39.06
C ARG A 170 -20.92 -9.57 39.87
N ASN A 171 -22.06 -9.55 39.19
CA ASN A 171 -23.38 -9.55 39.83
C ASN A 171 -23.89 -10.96 40.19
N GLN A 172 -23.26 -12.02 39.65
CA GLN A 172 -23.61 -13.42 39.95
C GLN A 172 -22.86 -14.00 41.15
N SER A 173 -21.84 -13.31 41.67
CA SER A 173 -21.03 -13.74 42.83
C SER A 173 -21.38 -13.01 44.14
N SER A 174 -22.38 -12.12 44.14
CA SER A 174 -22.93 -11.49 45.36
C SER A 174 -24.26 -12.08 45.82
N VAL A 175 -24.73 -13.16 45.19
CA VAL A 175 -25.94 -13.90 45.61
C VAL A 175 -25.57 -15.36 45.88
N THR A 176 -24.73 -15.58 46.90
CA THR A 176 -24.60 -16.83 47.66
C THR A 176 -24.05 -16.51 49.04
#